data_AF-A0A642KWK3-F1
#
_entry.id   AF-A0A642KWK3-F1
#
_cell.length_a   1.000
_cell.length_b   1.000
_cell.length_c   1.000
_cell.angle_alpha   90.00
_cell.angle_beta   90.00
_cell.angle_gamma   90.00
#
_symmetry.space_group_name_H-M   'P 1'
#
loop_
_entity.id
_entity.type
_entity.pdbx_description
1 polymer ?
#
loop_
_entity_poly.entity_id
_entity_poly.type
_entity_poly.pdbx_seq_one_letter_code
_entity_poly.pdbx_strand_id
1 'polypeptide(L)'
;MRAIVYLILILSTTAVLSGCIKKSGYYDAGQKKRIEQLTNKKWERDYRSTYYGYDVHEIWRFGDNGKGSWRTITTYTDGGIRDTTTYFSWAFTTPQFNVIYMDYP
;
A
#
# COMPACT_ATOMS: atom_id res chain seq x y z
N MET A 1 -12.06 -30.91 41.76
CA MET A 1 -13.04 -30.35 40.79
C MET A 1 -12.76 -28.89 40.44
N ARG A 2 -12.68 -27.95 41.40
CA ARG A 2 -12.42 -26.52 41.12
C ARG A 2 -11.13 -26.25 40.33
N ALA A 3 -10.01 -26.89 40.69
CA ALA A 3 -8.71 -26.72 40.01
C ALA A 3 -8.72 -27.14 38.52
N ILE A 4 -9.50 -28.18 38.17
CA ILE A 4 -9.64 -28.65 36.78
C ILE A 4 -10.43 -27.63 35.96
N VAL A 5 -11.48 -27.03 36.54
CA VAL A 5 -12.26 -25.97 35.89
C VAL A 5 -11.42 -24.73 35.62
N TYR A 6 -10.55 -24.33 36.56
CA TYR A 6 -9.61 -23.22 36.35
C TYR A 6 -8.58 -23.53 35.25
N LEU A 7 -8.07 -24.77 35.19
CA LEU A 7 -7.12 -25.19 34.17
C LEU A 7 -7.74 -25.14 32.76
N ILE A 8 -9.01 -25.56 32.63
CA ILE A 8 -9.77 -25.52 31.38
C ILE A 8 -10.05 -24.06 30.95
N LEU A 9 -10.35 -23.17 31.90
CA LEU A 9 -10.57 -21.74 31.62
C LEU A 9 -9.29 -21.02 31.15
N ILE A 10 -8.14 -21.39 31.70
CA ILE A 10 -6.84 -20.83 31.30
C ILE A 10 -6.45 -21.35 29.91
N LEU A 11 -6.67 -22.63 29.62
CA LEU A 11 -6.42 -23.18 28.28
C LEU A 11 -7.33 -22.56 27.21
N SER A 12 -8.62 -22.36 27.51
CA SER A 12 -9.57 -21.80 26.54
C SER A 12 -9.29 -20.33 26.23
N THR A 13 -8.84 -19.52 27.19
CA THR A 13 -8.47 -18.12 26.97
C THR A 13 -7.21 -17.95 26.12
N THR A 14 -6.24 -18.88 26.21
CA THR A 14 -5.04 -18.85 25.35
C THR A 14 -5.31 -19.18 23.88
N ALA A 15 -6.33 -20.00 23.58
CA ALA A 15 -6.66 -20.39 22.21
C ALA A 15 -7.34 -19.26 21.39
N VAL A 16 -7.99 -18.30 22.05
CA VAL A 16 -8.68 -17.18 21.39
C VAL A 16 -7.69 -16.07 20.97
N LEU A 17 -6.53 -15.97 21.62
CA LEU A 17 -5.49 -14.98 21.29
C LEU A 17 -4.61 -15.38 20.10
N SER A 18 -4.66 -16.65 19.65
CA SER A 18 -4.02 -17.10 18.40
C SER A 18 -4.78 -16.71 17.12
N GLY A 19 -5.95 -16.06 17.24
CA GLY A 19 -6.77 -15.61 16.12
C GLY A 19 -6.21 -14.43 15.31
N CYS A 20 -5.08 -13.85 15.72
CA CYS A 20 -4.33 -12.96 14.85
C CYS A 20 -3.63 -13.81 13.80
N ILE A 21 -4.22 -13.90 12.59
CA ILE A 21 -3.51 -14.35 11.40
C ILE A 21 -2.34 -13.36 11.20
N LYS A 22 -1.22 -13.61 11.88
CA LYS A 22 0.06 -13.04 11.51
C LYS A 22 0.23 -13.43 10.05
N LYS A 23 0.42 -12.44 9.16
CA LYS A 23 1.00 -12.68 7.82
C LYS A 23 2.12 -13.70 8.03
N SER A 24 1.89 -14.95 7.62
CA SER A 24 2.82 -16.02 7.94
C SER A 24 4.02 -15.84 7.01
N GLY A 25 5.19 -15.65 7.62
CA GLY A 25 6.45 -15.46 6.91
C GLY A 25 6.94 -14.02 6.94
N TYR A 26 8.11 -13.82 7.52
CA TYR A 26 8.93 -12.66 7.18
C TYR A 26 9.17 -12.66 5.67
N TYR A 27 9.12 -11.49 5.04
CA TYR A 27 9.53 -11.34 3.65
C TYR A 27 10.96 -11.89 3.48
N ASP A 28 11.16 -12.70 2.44
CA ASP A 28 12.51 -13.11 2.07
C ASP A 28 13.33 -11.90 1.60
N ALA A 29 14.64 -12.07 1.45
CA ALA A 29 15.54 -10.97 1.07
C ALA A 29 15.18 -10.36 -0.31
N GLY A 30 14.68 -11.17 -1.25
CA GLY A 30 14.27 -10.70 -2.57
C GLY A 30 12.96 -9.90 -2.53
N GLN A 31 12.00 -10.35 -1.72
CA GLN A 31 10.74 -9.66 -1.47
C GLN A 31 10.97 -8.31 -0.76
N LYS A 32 11.84 -8.27 0.25
CA LYS A 32 12.25 -7.02 0.92
C LYS A 32 12.87 -6.03 -0.05
N LYS A 33 13.82 -6.49 -0.86
CA LYS A 33 14.48 -5.66 -1.89
C LYS A 33 13.47 -5.06 -2.88
N ARG A 34 12.46 -5.83 -3.29
CA ARG A 34 11.40 -5.31 -4.19
C ARG A 34 10.52 -4.26 -3.52
N ILE A 35 10.15 -4.47 -2.26
CA ILE A 35 9.43 -3.45 -1.48
C ILE A 35 10.26 -2.16 -1.41
N GLU A 36 11.53 -2.26 -1.00
CA GLU A 36 12.43 -1.10 -0.91
C GLU A 36 12.59 -0.36 -2.24
N GLN A 37 12.71 -1.09 -3.35
CA GLN A 37 12.78 -0.52 -4.69
C GLN A 37 11.54 0.27 -5.10
N LEU A 38 10.38 -0.08 -4.55
CA LEU A 38 9.12 0.60 -4.80
C LEU A 38 8.93 1.81 -3.87
N THR A 39 9.24 1.65 -2.57
CA THR A 39 8.83 2.58 -1.50
C THR A 39 9.86 3.66 -1.19
N ASN A 40 11.16 3.41 -1.41
CA ASN A 40 12.23 4.35 -1.08
C ASN A 40 12.50 5.39 -2.18
N LYS A 41 11.49 5.75 -2.97
CA LYS A 41 11.61 6.75 -4.03
C LYS A 41 10.28 7.38 -4.39
N LYS A 42 10.39 8.49 -5.12
CA LYS A 42 9.29 9.16 -5.80
C LYS A 42 9.27 8.65 -7.24
N TRP A 43 8.09 8.28 -7.72
CA TRP A 43 7.87 7.98 -9.14
C TRP A 43 7.18 9.17 -9.77
N GLU A 44 7.63 9.58 -10.95
CA GLU A 44 7.13 10.79 -11.59
C GLU A 44 6.99 10.57 -13.09
N ARG A 45 6.01 11.26 -13.69
CA ARG A 45 5.93 11.40 -15.14
C ARG A 45 5.33 12.74 -15.50
N ASP A 46 5.78 13.25 -16.63
CA ASP A 46 5.25 14.44 -17.28
C ASP A 46 4.64 14.02 -18.62
N TYR A 47 3.45 14.53 -18.93
CA TYR A 47 2.84 14.34 -20.24
C TYR A 47 1.89 15.47 -20.58
N ARG A 48 1.70 15.69 -21.88
CA ARG A 48 0.68 16.58 -22.42
C ARG A 48 -0.54 15.77 -22.82
N SER A 49 -1.73 16.21 -22.38
CA SER A 49 -2.99 15.61 -22.80
C SER A 49 -3.19 15.82 -24.29
N THR A 50 -3.28 14.74 -25.06
CA THR A 50 -3.48 14.79 -26.52
C THR A 50 -4.84 15.37 -26.89
N TYR A 51 -5.86 15.16 -26.04
CA TYR A 51 -7.22 15.63 -26.30
C TYR A 51 -7.46 17.07 -25.81
N TYR A 52 -7.01 17.40 -24.59
CA TYR A 52 -7.31 18.70 -23.97
C TYR A 52 -6.17 19.71 -24.08
N GLY A 53 -4.95 19.28 -24.44
CA GLY A 53 -3.79 20.17 -24.58
C GLY A 53 -3.23 20.73 -23.28
N TYR A 54 -3.73 20.34 -22.10
CA TYR A 54 -3.11 20.70 -20.82
C TYR A 54 -1.87 19.84 -20.53
N ASP A 55 -0.95 20.38 -19.74
CA ASP A 55 0.23 19.66 -19.25
C ASP A 55 -0.05 19.06 -17.89
N VAL A 56 0.44 17.84 -17.66
CA VAL A 56 0.25 17.12 -16.40
C VAL A 56 1.60 16.64 -15.87
N HIS A 57 1.85 16.96 -14.61
CA HIS A 57 2.91 16.36 -13.81
C HIS A 57 2.28 15.46 -12.75
N GLU A 58 2.62 14.18 -12.75
CA GLU A 58 2.11 13.20 -11.81
C GLU A 58 3.22 12.63 -10.93
N ILE A 59 2.91 12.49 -9.65
CA ILE A 59 3.84 12.05 -8.61
C ILE A 59 3.20 10.92 -7.81
N TRP A 60 3.85 9.76 -7.73
CA TRP A 60 3.44 8.65 -6.86
C TRP A 60 4.45 8.42 -5.75
N ARG A 61 3.91 8.08 -4.57
CA ARG A 61 4.66 7.62 -3.42
C ARG A 61 3.99 6.38 -2.85
N PHE A 62 4.80 5.36 -2.62
CA PHE A 62 4.37 4.11 -2.00
C PHE A 62 5.04 4.02 -0.62
N GLY A 63 4.24 3.93 0.44
CA GLY A 63 4.72 3.62 1.78
C GLY A 63 4.85 2.12 1.98
N ASP A 64 5.86 1.70 2.74
CA ASP A 64 6.13 0.29 3.12
C ASP A 64 5.03 -0.35 3.98
N ASN A 65 4.11 0.47 4.49
CA ASN A 65 2.92 0.08 5.23
C ASN A 65 1.72 -0.30 4.32
N GLY A 66 1.89 -0.36 3.00
CA GLY A 66 0.81 -0.68 2.06
C GLY A 66 -0.16 0.47 1.81
N LYS A 67 0.23 1.70 2.15
CA LYS A 67 -0.49 2.94 1.81
C LYS A 67 0.33 3.74 0.81
N GLY A 68 -0.32 4.57 0.02
CA GLY A 68 0.35 5.44 -0.93
C GLY A 68 -0.48 6.65 -1.31
N SER A 69 0.13 7.52 -2.11
CA SER A 69 -0.50 8.72 -2.63
C SER A 69 -0.11 8.96 -4.07
N TRP A 70 -1.05 9.49 -4.85
CA TRP A 70 -0.82 10.01 -6.19
C TRP A 70 -1.24 11.47 -6.23
N ARG A 71 -0.32 12.35 -6.61
CA ARG A 71 -0.55 13.79 -6.77
C ARG A 71 -0.46 14.14 -8.26
N THR A 72 -1.42 14.94 -8.70
CA THR A 72 -1.54 15.39 -10.10
C THR A 72 -1.57 16.91 -10.11
N ILE A 73 -0.59 17.50 -10.80
CA ILE A 73 -0.50 18.93 -11.06
C ILE A 73 -0.83 19.13 -12.55
N THR A 74 -1.99 19.71 -12.84
CA THR A 74 -2.46 20.02 -14.19
C THR A 74 -2.28 21.51 -14.44
N THR A 75 -1.58 21.85 -15.52
CA THR A 75 -1.48 23.22 -16.04
C THR A 75 -2.34 23.33 -17.30
N TYR A 76 -3.45 24.06 -17.18
CA TYR A 76 -4.40 24.28 -18.26
C TYR A 76 -3.87 25.27 -19.30
N THR A 77 -4.50 25.28 -20.47
CA THR A 77 -4.08 26.12 -21.61
C THR A 77 -4.25 27.62 -21.37
N ASP A 78 -5.12 28.01 -20.43
CA ASP A 78 -5.31 29.38 -19.95
C ASP A 78 -4.29 29.77 -18.85
N GLY A 79 -3.37 28.86 -18.50
CA GLY A 79 -2.39 29.03 -17.42
C GLY A 79 -2.92 28.67 -16.04
N GLY A 80 -4.19 28.26 -15.90
CA GLY A 80 -4.74 27.79 -14.63
C GLY A 80 -4.02 26.54 -14.13
N ILE A 81 -3.85 26.42 -12.81
CA ILE A 81 -3.21 25.26 -12.19
C ILE A 81 -4.22 24.56 -11.27
N ARG A 82 -4.35 23.24 -11.43
CA ARG A 82 -5.04 22.37 -10.47
C ARG A 82 -4.07 21.37 -9.89
N ASP A 83 -4.04 21.30 -8.57
CA ASP A 83 -3.20 20.38 -7.81
C ASP A 83 -4.09 19.52 -6.92
N THR A 84 -4.05 18.22 -7.14
CA THR A 84 -4.92 17.27 -6.42
C THR A 84 -4.09 16.09 -5.94
N THR A 85 -4.36 15.62 -4.72
CA THR A 85 -3.72 14.42 -4.16
C THR A 85 -4.79 13.41 -3.77
N THR A 86 -4.63 12.18 -4.24
CA THR A 86 -5.48 11.03 -3.92
C THR A 86 -4.66 10.00 -3.14
N TYR A 87 -5.26 9.40 -2.13
CA TYR A 87 -4.64 8.35 -1.32
C TYR A 87 -5.19 6.99 -1.72
N PHE A 88 -4.36 5.95 -1.63
CA PHE A 88 -4.73 4.58 -1.99
C PHE A 88 -4.09 3.57 -1.03
N SER A 89 -4.67 2.37 -0.99
CA SER A 89 -4.02 1.19 -0.42
C SER A 89 -3.38 0.37 -1.55
N TRP A 90 -2.32 -0.37 -1.24
CA TRP A 90 -1.67 -1.22 -2.24
C TRP A 90 -1.09 -2.49 -1.63
N ALA A 91 -0.99 -3.53 -2.45
CA ALA A 91 -0.34 -4.78 -2.08
C ALA A 91 0.20 -5.52 -3.31
N PHE A 92 1.24 -6.34 -3.12
CA PHE A 92 1.63 -7.31 -4.13
C PHE A 92 0.63 -8.48 -4.15
N THR A 93 0.20 -8.88 -5.34
CA THR A 93 -0.80 -9.95 -5.53
C THR A 93 -0.18 -11.29 -5.94
N THR A 94 1.10 -11.30 -6.30
CA THR A 94 1.83 -12.52 -6.69
C THR A 94 2.91 -12.86 -5.67
N PRO A 95 3.24 -14.15 -5.45
CA PRO A 95 4.32 -14.55 -4.53
C PRO A 95 5.68 -13.94 -4.89
N GLN A 96 5.91 -13.66 -6.18
CA GLN A 96 7.15 -13.09 -6.70
C GLN A 96 7.22 -11.57 -6.58
N PHE A 97 6.16 -10.90 -6.12
CA PHE A 97 6.11 -9.44 -5.92
C PHE A 97 6.35 -8.66 -7.22
N ASN A 98 5.79 -9.15 -8.32
CA ASN A 98 5.93 -8.52 -9.64
C ASN A 98 4.68 -7.77 -10.08
N VAL A 99 3.55 -7.98 -9.40
CA VAL A 99 2.26 -7.35 -9.73
C VAL A 99 1.73 -6.66 -8.48
N ILE A 100 1.40 -5.37 -8.64
CA ILE A 100 0.82 -4.53 -7.58
C ILE A 100 -0.65 -4.34 -7.90
N TYR A 101 -1.50 -4.57 -6.90
CA TYR A 101 -2.87 -4.10 -6.89
C TYR A 101 -2.96 -2.78 -6.11
N MET A 102 -3.75 -1.85 -6.63
CA MET A 102 -3.98 -0.54 -6.04
C MET A 102 -5.48 -0.35 -5.85
N ASP A 103 -5.87 -0.04 -4.62
CA ASP A 103 -7.24 0.18 -4.19
C ASP A 103 -7.43 1.67 -3.90
N TYR A 104 -8.27 2.30 -4.72
CA TYR A 104 -8.59 3.72 -4.66
C TYR A 104 -10.00 3.90 -4.06
N PRO A 105 -10.27 5.01 -3.36
CA PRO A 105 -11.62 5.32 -2.87
C PRO A 105 -12.63 5.51 -4.01
#